data_AF-A0A7K3PF24-F1
#
_entry.id   AF-A0A7K3PF24-F1
#
_cell.length_a   1.000
_cell.length_b   1.000
_cell.length_c   1.000
_cell.angle_alpha   90.00
_cell.angle_beta   90.00
_cell.angle_gamma   90.00
#
_symmetry.space_group_name_H-M   'P 1'
#
loop_
_entity.id
_entity.type
_entity.pdbx_description
1 polymer ?
#
loop_
_entity_poly.entity_id
_entity_poly.type
_entity_poly.pdbx_seq_one_letter_code
_entity_poly.pdbx_strand_id
1 'polypeptide(L)'
;NRFGGVSVIPASERGHVAYVRAVLAETHIDVDHVNRLGWTALLEAVLLGDGDRAHQDVVAALLAAGADPALPDGDGVTARAHAERRGFEAVADLLRRAESQGDEGPRTEGGRR
;
A
#
# COMPACT_ATOMS: atom_id res chain seq x y z
N ASN A 1 6.31 -5.11 16.74
CA ASN A 1 6.10 -3.81 17.42
C ASN A 1 4.87 -3.89 18.35
N ARG A 2 4.52 -2.82 19.09
CA ARG A 2 3.37 -2.77 20.05
C ARG A 2 2.00 -3.07 19.41
N PHE A 3 1.87 -2.93 18.10
CA PHE A 3 0.59 -3.04 17.38
C PHE A 3 0.52 -4.27 16.46
N GLY A 4 1.48 -5.20 16.58
CA GLY A 4 1.52 -6.40 15.75
C GLY A 4 1.83 -6.14 14.27
N GLY A 5 2.23 -4.92 13.89
CA GLY A 5 2.66 -4.62 12.54
C GLY A 5 4.06 -5.15 12.23
N VAL A 6 4.28 -5.49 10.96
CA VAL A 6 5.61 -5.70 10.38
C VAL A 6 6.35 -4.36 10.38
N SER A 7 7.69 -4.36 10.38
CA SER A 7 8.50 -3.13 10.46
C SER A 7 8.17 -2.09 9.39
N VAL A 8 7.66 -2.52 8.23
CA VAL A 8 7.26 -1.66 7.11
C VAL A 8 6.09 -0.73 7.45
N ILE A 9 5.15 -1.17 8.30
CA ILE A 9 3.92 -0.43 8.60
C ILE A 9 4.19 0.95 9.24
N PRO A 10 4.87 1.04 10.41
CA PRO A 10 5.19 2.34 11.01
C PRO A 10 6.24 3.14 10.20
N ALA A 11 6.97 2.51 9.29
CA ALA A 11 7.87 3.21 8.38
C ALA A 11 7.10 3.89 7.23
N SER A 12 6.00 3.27 6.79
CA SER A 12 5.10 3.80 5.76
C SER A 12 4.33 5.02 6.25
N GLU A 13 3.82 5.00 7.49
CA GLU A 13 3.23 6.18 8.17
C GLU A 13 4.17 7.38 8.13
N ARG A 14 5.47 7.17 8.35
CA ARG A 14 6.46 8.24 8.51
C ARG A 14 7.10 8.70 7.20
N GLY A 15 6.70 8.15 6.07
CA GLY A 15 7.33 8.44 4.78
C GLY A 15 8.81 7.99 4.71
N HIS A 16 9.22 6.95 5.44
CA HIS A 16 10.61 6.46 5.42
C HIS A 16 10.93 5.64 4.15
N VAL A 17 10.87 6.29 2.98
CA VAL A 17 10.95 5.67 1.65
C VAL A 17 12.10 4.68 1.50
N ALA A 18 13.32 5.08 1.87
CA ALA A 18 14.51 4.25 1.69
C ALA A 18 14.43 2.95 2.50
N TYR A 19 13.93 3.03 3.73
CA TYR A 19 13.75 1.85 4.59
C TYR A 19 12.64 0.95 4.08
N VAL A 20 11.50 1.52 3.68
CA VAL A 20 10.38 0.75 3.09
C VAL A 20 10.85 -0.03 1.87
N ARG A 21 11.57 0.62 0.95
CA ARG A 21 12.14 -0.04 -0.24
C ARG A 21 13.14 -1.15 0.12
N ALA A 22 14.04 -0.91 1.07
CA ALA A 22 15.01 -1.91 1.50
C ALA A 22 14.31 -3.15 2.09
N VAL A 23 13.35 -2.96 2.99
CA VAL A 23 12.60 -4.08 3.59
C VAL A 23 11.83 -4.86 2.52
N LEU A 24 11.13 -4.19 1.61
CA LEU A 24 10.38 -4.86 0.54
C LEU A 24 11.30 -5.63 -0.43
N ALA A 25 12.53 -5.17 -0.64
CA ALA A 25 13.49 -5.83 -1.52
C ALA A 25 14.24 -6.99 -0.85
N GLU A 26 14.53 -6.87 0.46
CA GLU A 26 15.42 -7.79 1.17
C GLU A 26 14.66 -8.87 1.96
N THR A 27 13.34 -8.76 2.09
CA THR A 27 12.54 -9.65 2.93
C THR A 27 11.28 -10.15 2.23
N HIS A 28 10.84 -11.35 2.59
CA HIS A 28 9.58 -11.94 2.12
C HIS A 28 8.41 -11.57 3.04
N ILE A 29 8.29 -10.29 3.38
CA ILE A 29 7.19 -9.83 4.23
C ILE A 29 5.86 -9.90 3.47
N ASP A 30 4.81 -10.25 4.19
CA ASP A 30 3.45 -10.05 3.71
C ASP A 30 3.15 -8.54 3.69
N VAL A 31 3.10 -7.96 2.48
CA VAL A 31 2.90 -6.52 2.28
C VAL A 31 1.49 -6.08 2.67
N ASP A 32 0.52 -7.00 2.63
CA ASP A 32 -0.88 -6.80 3.02
C ASP A 32 -1.15 -7.22 4.47
N HIS A 33 -0.10 -7.47 5.26
CA HIS A 33 -0.25 -7.78 6.68
C HIS A 33 -1.09 -6.72 7.38
N VAL A 34 -2.17 -7.17 8.01
CA VAL A 34 -3.09 -6.33 8.77
C VAL A 34 -2.63 -6.25 10.23
N ASN A 35 -2.36 -5.03 10.70
CA ASN A 35 -1.97 -4.79 12.09
C ASN A 35 -3.18 -4.98 13.05
N ARG A 36 -2.97 -4.80 14.36
CA ARG A 36 -4.04 -4.92 15.37
C ARG A 36 -5.10 -3.80 15.31
N LEU A 37 -4.88 -2.76 14.53
CA LEU A 37 -5.83 -1.69 14.26
C LEU A 37 -6.70 -1.99 13.02
N GLY A 38 -6.45 -3.10 12.32
CA GLY A 38 -7.16 -3.45 11.10
C GLY A 38 -6.62 -2.78 9.84
N TRP A 39 -5.37 -2.29 9.86
CA TRP A 39 -4.76 -1.56 8.74
C TRP A 39 -3.53 -2.24 8.17
N THR A 40 -3.39 -2.14 6.84
CA THR A 40 -2.19 -2.50 6.08
C THR A 40 -1.18 -1.35 6.07
N ALA A 41 0.04 -1.61 5.58
CA ALA A 41 1.05 -0.56 5.39
C ALA A 41 0.58 0.54 4.41
N LEU A 42 -0.23 0.16 3.41
CA LEU A 42 -0.79 1.09 2.43
C LEU A 42 -1.82 2.02 3.07
N LEU A 43 -2.70 1.48 3.92
CA LEU A 43 -3.67 2.28 4.67
C LEU A 43 -2.97 3.25 5.62
N GLU A 44 -1.95 2.84 6.37
CA GLU A 44 -1.22 3.74 7.27
C GLU A 44 -0.50 4.87 6.53
N ALA A 45 0.11 4.60 5.37
CA ALA A 45 0.77 5.63 4.55
C ALA A 45 -0.20 6.76 4.14
N VAL A 46 -1.48 6.44 3.97
CA VAL A 46 -2.52 7.41 3.56
C VAL A 46 -3.23 8.04 4.75
N LEU A 47 -3.56 7.25 5.77
CA LEU A 47 -4.33 7.71 6.94
C LEU A 47 -3.50 8.61 7.85
N LEU A 48 -2.25 8.24 8.08
CA LEU A 48 -1.36 8.89 9.03
C LEU A 48 -0.32 9.79 8.34
N GLY A 49 -0.16 9.64 7.02
CA GLY A 49 0.74 10.44 6.22
C GLY A 49 0.18 11.79 5.75
N ASP A 50 1.07 12.58 5.16
CA ASP A 50 0.78 13.96 4.71
C ASP A 50 0.50 14.08 3.20
N GLY A 51 0.55 12.97 2.45
CA GLY A 51 0.31 12.96 0.99
C GLY A 51 1.41 13.62 0.16
N ASP A 52 2.51 14.02 0.79
CA ASP A 52 3.68 14.62 0.15
C ASP A 52 4.45 13.62 -0.74
N ARG A 53 5.59 14.07 -1.27
CA ARG A 53 6.43 13.25 -2.15
C ARG A 53 6.89 11.95 -1.49
N ALA A 54 7.21 11.98 -0.19
CA ALA A 54 7.67 10.81 0.53
C ALA A 54 6.56 9.77 0.65
N HIS A 55 5.33 10.20 0.98
CA HIS A 55 4.19 9.29 1.06
C HIS A 55 3.77 8.75 -0.31
N GLN A 56 3.85 9.57 -1.37
CA GLN A 56 3.65 9.11 -2.75
C GLN A 56 4.66 8.02 -3.12
N ASP A 57 5.94 8.20 -2.77
CA ASP A 57 7.00 7.23 -3.07
C ASP A 57 6.85 5.94 -2.23
N VAL A 58 6.37 6.03 -0.98
CA VAL A 58 6.00 4.86 -0.16
C VAL A 58 4.85 4.09 -0.79
N VAL A 59 3.76 4.78 -1.15
CA VAL A 59 2.59 4.16 -1.79
C VAL A 59 3.00 3.46 -3.08
N ALA A 60 3.77 4.12 -3.94
CA ALA A 60 4.27 3.51 -5.16
C ALA A 60 5.15 2.27 -4.90
N ALA A 61 5.99 2.29 -3.87
CA ALA A 61 6.83 1.15 -3.51
C ALA A 61 6.00 -0.05 -3.00
N LEU A 62 4.99 0.20 -2.16
CA LEU A 62 4.08 -0.84 -1.67
C LEU A 62 3.28 -1.47 -2.81
N LEU A 63 2.72 -0.65 -3.71
CA LEU A 63 1.99 -1.14 -4.88
C LEU A 63 2.89 -1.96 -5.82
N ALA A 64 4.13 -1.51 -6.06
CA ALA A 64 5.10 -2.25 -6.86
C ALA A 64 5.51 -3.59 -6.22
N ALA A 65 5.43 -3.70 -4.89
CA ALA A 65 5.65 -4.93 -4.15
C ALA A 65 4.41 -5.85 -4.09
N GLY A 66 3.31 -5.46 -4.74
CA GLY A 66 2.09 -6.26 -4.84
C GLY A 66 1.04 -5.99 -3.76
N ALA A 67 1.12 -4.87 -3.04
CA ALA A 67 0.07 -4.49 -2.09
C ALA A 67 -1.27 -4.32 -2.81
N ASP A 68 -2.34 -4.90 -2.26
CA ASP A 68 -3.68 -4.78 -2.82
C ASP A 68 -4.31 -3.43 -2.44
N PRO A 69 -4.54 -2.51 -3.41
CA PRO A 69 -5.13 -1.20 -3.14
C PRO A 69 -6.62 -1.27 -2.77
N ALA A 70 -7.29 -2.40 -3.04
CA ALA A 70 -8.72 -2.58 -2.78
C ALA A 70 -9.01 -3.02 -1.34
N LEU A 71 -8.00 -3.40 -0.55
CA LEU A 71 -8.19 -3.80 0.84
C LEU A 71 -8.68 -2.60 1.68
N PRO A 72 -9.89 -2.69 2.27
CA PRO A 72 -10.42 -1.64 3.10
C PRO A 72 -9.91 -1.72 4.53
N ASP A 73 -10.05 -0.63 5.27
CA ASP A 73 -9.94 -0.65 6.73
C ASP A 73 -11.15 -1.35 7.39
N GLY A 74 -11.15 -1.38 8.74
CA GLY A 74 -12.24 -1.96 9.52
C GLY A 74 -13.62 -1.32 9.33
N ASP A 75 -13.67 -0.10 8.79
CA ASP A 75 -14.92 0.62 8.48
C ASP A 75 -15.36 0.40 7.02
N GLY A 76 -14.64 -0.41 6.25
CA GLY A 76 -14.93 -0.67 4.84
C GLY A 76 -14.42 0.43 3.90
N VAL A 77 -13.54 1.31 4.36
CA VAL A 77 -13.02 2.44 3.57
C VAL A 77 -11.64 2.11 3.01
N THR A 78 -11.48 2.23 1.69
CA THR A 78 -10.20 1.94 1.01
C THR A 78 -9.19 3.06 1.15
N ALA A 79 -7.92 2.74 0.90
CA ALA A 79 -6.85 3.74 0.85
C ALA A 79 -7.16 4.87 -0.14
N ARG A 80 -7.74 4.57 -1.31
CA ARG A 80 -8.09 5.61 -2.32
C ARG A 80 -9.16 6.55 -1.78
N ALA A 81 -10.21 6.00 -1.15
CA ALA A 81 -11.29 6.81 -0.59
C ALA A 81 -10.78 7.75 0.52
N HIS A 82 -9.83 7.31 1.35
CA HIS A 82 -9.17 8.17 2.32
C HIS A 82 -8.30 9.26 1.67
N ALA A 83 -7.53 8.91 0.63
CA ALA A 83 -6.71 9.88 -0.10
C ALA A 83 -7.57 10.99 -0.73
N GLU A 84 -8.70 10.62 -1.36
CA GLU A 84 -9.64 11.56 -1.97
C GLU A 84 -10.28 12.49 -0.92
N ARG A 85 -10.72 11.95 0.22
CA ARG A 85 -11.30 12.75 1.32
C ARG A 85 -10.32 13.75 1.92
N ARG A 86 -9.01 13.45 1.87
CA ARG A 86 -7.93 14.31 2.39
C ARG A 86 -7.37 15.27 1.34
N GLY A 87 -7.78 15.15 0.08
CA GLY A 87 -7.24 15.97 -1.03
C GLY A 87 -5.85 15.54 -1.49
N PHE A 88 -5.44 14.30 -1.22
CA PHE A 88 -4.15 13.75 -1.66
C PHE A 88 -4.25 13.26 -3.11
N GLU A 89 -4.47 14.18 -4.04
CA GLU A 89 -4.78 13.87 -5.45
C GLU A 89 -3.75 12.96 -6.11
N ALA A 90 -2.45 13.24 -5.91
CA ALA A 90 -1.38 12.42 -6.47
C ALA A 90 -1.39 10.98 -5.93
N VAL A 91 -1.72 10.79 -4.65
CA VAL A 91 -1.83 9.46 -4.03
C VAL A 91 -3.10 8.75 -4.52
N ALA A 92 -4.22 9.44 -4.61
CA ALA A 92 -5.47 8.91 -5.15
C ALA A 92 -5.30 8.43 -6.60
N ASP A 93 -4.55 9.18 -7.41
CA ASP A 93 -4.24 8.81 -8.79
C ASP A 93 -3.35 7.57 -8.89
N LEU A 94 -2.35 7.43 -8.01
CA LEU A 94 -1.52 6.22 -7.94
C LEU A 94 -2.37 4.98 -7.64
N LEU A 95 -3.25 5.10 -6.64
CA LEU A 95 -4.14 4.01 -6.21
C LEU A 95 -5.15 3.65 -7.31
N ARG A 96 -5.78 4.64 -7.94
CA ARG A 96 -6.71 4.43 -9.07
C ARG A 96 -6.06 3.68 -10.23
N ARG A 97 -4.81 4.04 -10.57
CA ARG A 97 -4.05 3.36 -11.63
C ARG A 97 -3.77 1.91 -11.25
N ALA A 98 -3.38 1.64 -10.00
CA ALA A 98 -3.14 0.28 -9.53
C ALA A 98 -4.43 -0.57 -9.54
N GLU A 99 -5.57 -0.01 -9.09
CA GLU A 99 -6.88 -0.67 -9.16
C GLU A 99 -7.24 -1.06 -10.61
N SER A 100 -7.04 -0.16 -11.58
CA SER A 100 -7.32 -0.45 -13.00
C SER A 100 -6.40 -1.49 -13.63
N GLN A 101 -5.19 -1.68 -13.09
CA GLN A 101 -4.22 -2.66 -13.57
C GLN A 101 -4.43 -4.04 -12.92
N GLY A 102 -5.02 -4.10 -11.72
CA GLY A 102 -5.36 -5.35 -11.03
C GLY A 102 -6.52 -6.12 -11.67
N ASP A 103 -7.36 -5.45 -12.47
CA ASP A 103 -8.47 -6.08 -13.22
C ASP A 103 -7.99 -6.75 -14.53
N GLU A 104 -6.81 -6.39 -15.02
CA GLU A 104 -6.13 -7.08 -16.13
C GLU A 104 -5.21 -8.19 -15.60
N GLY A 105 -5.79 -9.17 -14.90
CA GLY A 105 -5.09 -10.40 -14.52
C GLY A 105 -4.50 -11.12 -15.76
N PRO A 106 -3.39 -11.86 -15.61
CA PRO A 106 -2.68 -12.44 -16.74
C PRO A 106 -3.62 -13.36 -17.51
N ARG A 107 -3.76 -13.14 -18.83
CA ARG A 107 -4.24 -14.19 -19.73
C ARG A 107 -3.24 -15.33 -19.62
N THR A 108 -3.56 -16.30 -18.78
CA THR A 108 -2.95 -17.61 -18.77
C THR A 108 -3.06 -18.19 -20.17
N GLU A 109 -1.99 -18.06 -20.96
CA GLU A 109 -1.77 -18.98 -22.05
C GLU A 109 -1.12 -20.23 -21.44
N GLY A 110 -2.00 -21.13 -21.01
CA GLY A 110 -1.61 -22.46 -20.60
C GLY A 110 -1.16 -23.28 -21.81
N GLY A 111 -0.08 -24.03 -21.61
CA GLY A 111 -0.09 -25.44 -21.98
C GLY A 111 0.81 -25.85 -23.14
N ARG A 112 1.56 -26.91 -22.83
CA ARG A 112 2.25 -27.88 -23.71
C ARG A 112 3.60 -27.33 -24.22
N ARG A 113 4.73 -27.89 -23.83
CA ARG A 113 5.10 -29.31 -23.69
C ARG A 113 6.20 -29.51 -22.67
#